data_AF-A0A8T0N775-F1
#
_entry.id   AF-A0A8T0N775-F1
#
_cell.length_a   1.000
_cell.length_b   1.000
_cell.length_c   1.000
_cell.angle_alpha   90.00
_cell.angle_beta   90.00
_cell.angle_gamma   90.00
#
_symmetry.space_group_name_H-M   'P 1'
#
loop_
_entity.id
_entity.type
_entity.pdbx_description
1 polymer ?
#
loop_
_entity_poly.entity_id
_entity_poly.type
_entity_poly.pdbx_seq_one_letter_code
_entity_poly.pdbx_strand_id
1 'polypeptide(L)'
;MHAAEGGHAAVARLLLDCGAPWNVLSPSGLSAGDLASDPDTYDLLLDHALRSELILGTVARRQAAPANSDDGPPAENYLESRVSFSEERVMDAESKAVMMAWERPLMEAHARAVCQGGGKVLNIGFGMDLVDEAIQRYEPEEHTIVEAHPEVYARMLKLGWGEKKNVRIVFGRWQDVMPQLESYDEEWRSLAKGGRYK
;
A
#
# COMPACT_ATOMS: atom_id res chain seq x y z
N MET A 1 18.98 6.18 -12.73
CA MET A 1 18.41 6.71 -13.99
C MET A 1 19.07 6.06 -15.21
N HIS A 2 20.26 6.47 -15.64
CA HIS A 2 20.88 5.89 -16.85
C HIS A 2 21.13 4.38 -16.81
N ALA A 3 21.48 3.82 -15.64
CA ALA A 3 21.61 2.37 -15.49
C ALA A 3 20.27 1.63 -15.65
N ALA A 4 19.15 2.26 -15.28
CA ALA A 4 17.82 1.70 -15.45
C ALA A 4 17.36 1.79 -16.91
N GLU A 5 17.56 2.96 -17.52
CA GLU A 5 17.27 3.23 -18.93
C GLU A 5 18.05 2.32 -19.88
N GLY A 6 19.32 2.04 -19.59
CA GLY A 6 20.16 1.13 -20.36
C GLY A 6 19.98 -0.35 -20.06
N GLY A 7 19.09 -0.71 -19.12
CA GLY A 7 18.84 -2.09 -18.72
C GLY A 7 20.05 -2.77 -18.06
N HIS A 8 20.83 -2.01 -17.30
CA HIS A 8 22.06 -2.47 -16.68
C HIS A 8 21.81 -2.88 -15.23
N ALA A 9 21.09 -3.98 -15.01
CA ALA A 9 20.69 -4.46 -13.68
C ALA A 9 21.87 -4.56 -12.68
N ALA A 10 23.04 -5.05 -13.12
CA ALA A 10 24.23 -5.15 -12.26
C ALA A 10 24.74 -3.77 -11.79
N VAL A 11 24.70 -2.77 -12.68
CA VAL A 11 25.10 -1.39 -12.37
C VAL A 11 24.06 -0.74 -11.47
N ALA A 12 22.78 -0.93 -11.76
CA ALA A 12 21.68 -0.45 -10.92
C ALA A 12 21.80 -1.01 -9.49
N ARG A 13 22.09 -2.30 -9.34
CA ARG A 13 22.29 -2.95 -8.03
C ARG A 13 23.44 -2.32 -7.25
N LEU A 14 24.59 -2.15 -7.90
CA LEU A 14 25.76 -1.53 -7.26
C LEU A 14 25.46 -0.10 -6.79
N LEU A 15 24.75 0.69 -7.61
CA LEU A 15 24.36 2.06 -7.24
C LEU A 15 23.45 2.07 -6.02
N LEU A 16 22.45 1.18 -5.97
CA LEU A 16 21.53 1.03 -4.84
C LEU A 16 22.27 0.59 -3.56
N ASP A 17 23.18 -0.38 -3.66
CA ASP A 17 24.01 -0.85 -2.54
C ASP A 17 24.92 0.27 -2.00
N CYS A 18 25.32 1.21 -2.85
CA CYS A 18 26.05 2.42 -2.46
C CYS A 18 25.15 3.57 -1.94
N GLY A 19 23.84 3.34 -1.81
CA GLY A 19 22.89 4.31 -1.28
C GLY A 19 22.35 5.32 -2.30
N ALA A 20 22.44 5.03 -3.60
CA ALA A 20 21.77 5.86 -4.60
C ALA A 20 20.25 5.85 -4.35
N PRO A 21 19.59 7.02 -4.34
CA PRO A 21 18.17 7.09 -4.03
C PRO A 21 17.34 6.55 -5.20
N TRP A 22 16.54 5.52 -4.92
CA TRP A 22 15.68 4.86 -5.91
C TRP A 22 14.45 5.69 -6.31
N ASN A 23 13.99 6.56 -5.40
CA ASN A 23 12.78 7.38 -5.53
C ASN A 23 13.02 8.80 -6.09
N VAL A 24 14.26 9.12 -6.48
CA VAL A 24 14.56 10.44 -7.08
C VAL A 24 13.94 10.54 -8.47
N LEU A 25 13.29 11.68 -8.70
CA LEU A 25 12.68 12.01 -9.99
C LEU A 25 13.66 12.79 -10.87
N SER A 26 13.59 12.53 -12.18
CA SER A 26 14.24 13.33 -13.21
C SER A 26 13.55 14.70 -13.35
N PRO A 27 14.13 15.66 -14.09
CA PRO A 27 13.44 16.90 -14.45
C PRO A 27 12.12 16.71 -15.21
N SER A 28 11.92 15.54 -15.83
CA SER A 28 10.67 15.17 -16.50
C SER A 28 9.70 14.41 -15.59
N GLY A 29 10.01 14.28 -14.30
CA GLY A 29 9.14 13.64 -13.31
C GLY A 29 9.18 12.11 -13.30
N LEU A 30 10.15 11.48 -13.96
CA LEU A 30 10.27 10.02 -14.04
C LEU A 30 11.28 9.51 -13.00
N SER A 31 10.98 8.38 -12.36
CA SER A 31 11.88 7.67 -11.45
C SER A 31 12.77 6.67 -12.18
N ALA A 32 13.70 6.04 -11.45
CA ALA A 32 14.51 4.96 -12.03
C ALA A 32 13.65 3.77 -12.46
N GLY A 33 12.56 3.47 -11.72
CA GLY A 33 11.62 2.41 -12.06
C GLY A 33 10.85 2.70 -13.34
N ASP A 34 10.44 3.95 -13.55
CA ASP A 34 9.71 4.37 -14.77
C ASP A 34 10.57 4.28 -16.03
N LEU A 35 11.89 4.44 -15.88
CA LEU A 35 12.85 4.38 -16.97
C LEU A 35 13.40 2.97 -17.22
N ALA A 36 13.06 1.97 -16.41
CA ALA A 36 13.60 0.63 -16.57
C ALA A 36 13.20 0.04 -17.94
N SER A 37 14.20 -0.27 -18.77
CA SER A 37 13.95 -0.75 -20.14
C SER A 37 13.81 -2.27 -20.27
N ASP A 38 14.11 -3.01 -19.20
CA ASP A 38 13.99 -4.46 -19.17
C ASP A 38 13.39 -4.96 -17.83
N PRO A 39 12.77 -6.16 -17.82
CA PRO A 39 12.14 -6.71 -16.64
C PRO A 39 13.10 -6.97 -15.45
N ASP A 40 14.33 -7.41 -15.70
CA ASP A 40 15.26 -7.78 -14.62
C ASP A 40 15.70 -6.53 -13.85
N THR A 41 15.94 -5.43 -14.56
CA THR A 41 16.26 -4.13 -13.94
C THR A 41 15.04 -3.54 -13.23
N TYR A 42 13.84 -3.68 -13.80
CA TYR A 42 12.60 -3.25 -13.16
C TYR A 42 12.36 -4.00 -11.84
N ASP A 43 12.42 -5.33 -11.86
CA ASP A 43 12.20 -6.19 -10.69
C ASP A 43 13.21 -5.89 -9.59
N LEU A 44 14.46 -5.63 -9.95
CA LEU A 44 15.50 -5.22 -9.00
C LEU A 44 15.16 -3.89 -8.31
N LEU A 45 14.76 -2.88 -9.10
CA LEU A 45 14.40 -1.56 -8.57
C LEU A 45 13.16 -1.64 -7.68
N LEU A 46 12.18 -2.44 -8.09
CA LEU A 46 10.97 -2.71 -7.31
C LEU A 46 11.30 -3.41 -5.98
N ASP A 47 12.04 -4.52 -5.99
CA ASP A 47 12.43 -5.23 -4.76
C ASP A 47 13.20 -4.31 -3.79
N HIS A 48 14.11 -3.49 -4.32
CA HIS A 48 14.84 -2.53 -3.50
C HIS A 48 13.94 -1.43 -2.92
N ALA A 49 13.00 -0.91 -3.71
CA ALA A 49 12.01 0.06 -3.24
C ALA A 49 11.16 -0.51 -2.10
N LEU A 50 10.63 -1.73 -2.27
CA LEU A 50 9.82 -2.40 -1.26
C LEU A 50 10.56 -2.62 0.06
N ARG A 51 11.81 -3.07 -0.02
CA ARG A 51 12.65 -3.26 1.18
C ARG A 51 12.94 -1.92 1.86
N SER A 52 13.26 -0.91 1.07
CA SER A 52 13.54 0.44 1.57
C SER A 52 12.31 1.01 2.29
N GLU A 53 11.13 0.92 1.69
CA GLU A 53 9.88 1.38 2.31
C GLU A 53 9.51 0.59 3.57
N LEU A 54 9.72 -0.73 3.58
CA LEU A 54 9.49 -1.53 4.79
C LEU A 54 10.41 -1.10 5.94
N ILE A 55 11.68 -0.83 5.65
CA ILE A 55 12.67 -0.36 6.63
C ILE A 55 12.31 1.06 7.09
N LEU A 56 12.10 1.99 6.15
CA LEU A 56 11.74 3.37 6.46
C LEU A 56 10.44 3.45 7.24
N GLY A 57 9.42 2.69 6.86
CA GLY A 57 8.17 2.57 7.60
C GLY A 57 8.35 1.97 8.99
N THR A 58 9.24 0.99 9.17
CA THR A 58 9.57 0.43 10.49
C THR A 58 10.32 1.43 11.36
N VAL A 59 11.27 2.17 10.79
CA VAL A 59 12.01 3.23 11.49
C VAL A 59 11.05 4.37 11.87
N ALA A 60 10.17 4.80 10.96
CA ALA A 60 9.15 5.79 11.23
C ALA A 60 8.21 5.35 12.35
N ARG A 61 7.75 4.08 12.37
CA ARG A 61 6.95 3.51 13.47
C ARG A 61 7.69 3.43 14.80
N ARG A 62 9.02 3.27 14.77
CA ARG A 62 9.86 3.19 15.98
C ARG A 62 10.26 4.57 16.51
N GLN A 63 10.37 5.56 15.63
CA GLN A 63 10.59 6.96 15.96
C GLN A 63 9.29 7.66 16.35
N ALA A 64 8.14 7.20 15.83
CA ALA A 64 6.84 7.51 16.41
C ALA A 64 6.82 6.96 17.85
N ALA A 65 6.63 7.85 18.82
CA ALA A 65 6.38 7.49 20.20
C ALA A 65 5.22 6.47 20.28
N PRO A 66 5.13 5.64 21.34
CA PRO A 66 3.95 4.82 21.55
C PRO A 66 2.72 5.70 21.42
N ALA A 67 1.73 5.25 20.64
CA ALA A 67 0.53 5.99 20.24
C ALA A 67 -0.39 6.34 21.43
N ASN A 68 0.13 7.15 22.35
CA ASN A 68 -0.48 7.77 23.52
C ASN A 68 0.09 9.17 23.78
N SER A 69 0.90 9.73 22.87
CA SER A 69 1.28 11.14 22.90
C SER A 69 0.63 11.87 21.73
N ASP A 70 -0.18 12.85 22.10
CA ASP A 70 -0.96 13.83 21.34
C ASP A 70 -0.12 14.76 20.40
N ASP A 71 1.10 14.33 20.03
CA ASP A 71 2.14 15.16 19.40
C ASP A 71 2.52 14.73 17.97
N GLY A 72 1.82 13.75 17.37
CA GLY A 72 1.78 13.66 15.91
C GLY A 72 0.89 14.77 15.36
N PRO A 73 1.08 15.29 14.12
CA PRO A 73 0.04 16.13 13.53
C PRO A 73 -1.26 15.32 13.62
N PRO A 74 -2.29 15.84 14.30
CA PRO A 74 -3.40 15.01 14.72
C PRO A 74 -4.02 14.40 13.47
N ALA A 75 -4.46 13.14 13.55
CA ALA A 75 -5.27 12.52 12.50
C ALA A 75 -6.53 13.37 12.16
N GLU A 76 -6.88 14.33 13.01
CA GLU A 76 -7.83 15.42 12.78
C GLU A 76 -7.48 16.24 11.53
N ASN A 77 -6.20 16.57 11.29
CA ASN A 77 -5.80 17.30 10.09
C ASN A 77 -6.03 16.50 8.81
N TYR A 78 -5.87 15.16 8.83
CA TYR A 78 -6.09 14.36 7.62
C TYR A 78 -7.58 14.27 7.26
N LEU A 79 -8.45 13.99 8.24
CA LEU A 79 -9.89 13.86 8.00
C LEU A 79 -10.57 15.19 7.64
N GLU A 80 -9.96 16.31 8.02
CA GLU A 80 -10.40 17.66 7.67
C GLU A 80 -9.68 18.23 6.43
N SER A 81 -8.59 17.59 5.99
CA SER A 81 -7.84 18.03 4.82
C SER A 81 -8.57 17.69 3.52
N ARG A 82 -8.41 18.55 2.51
CA ARG A 82 -8.84 18.20 1.16
C ARG A 82 -7.87 17.20 0.55
N VAL A 83 -8.42 16.17 -0.07
CA VAL A 83 -7.65 15.18 -0.82
C VAL A 83 -7.91 15.40 -2.30
N SER A 84 -6.83 15.57 -3.08
CA SER A 84 -6.94 15.70 -4.52
C SER A 84 -6.72 14.34 -5.19
N PHE A 85 -7.65 13.97 -6.06
CA PHE A 85 -7.61 12.73 -6.82
C PHE A 85 -7.32 13.05 -8.29
N SER A 86 -6.36 12.32 -8.88
CA SER A 86 -6.23 12.17 -10.33
C SER A 86 -6.16 10.68 -10.68
N GLU A 87 -6.21 10.37 -11.98
CA GLU A 87 -6.03 8.99 -12.47
C GLU A 87 -4.67 8.39 -12.05
N GLU A 88 -3.66 9.24 -11.85
CA GLU A 88 -2.28 8.82 -11.59
C GLU A 88 -1.89 8.89 -10.11
N ARG A 89 -2.60 9.67 -9.27
CA ARG A 89 -2.19 9.91 -7.89
C ARG A 89 -3.27 10.46 -6.97
N VAL A 90 -3.06 10.27 -5.67
CA VAL A 90 -3.75 10.95 -4.58
C VAL A 90 -2.75 11.80 -3.81
N MET A 91 -3.07 13.07 -3.64
CA MET A 91 -2.26 14.00 -2.88
C MET A 91 -3.09 14.62 -1.74
N ASP A 92 -2.44 14.80 -0.59
CA ASP A 92 -3.03 15.53 0.53
C ASP A 92 -3.06 17.06 0.27
N ALA A 93 -3.59 17.81 1.24
CA ALA A 93 -3.68 19.27 1.16
C ALA A 93 -2.31 19.98 1.11
N GLU A 94 -1.23 19.30 1.47
CA GLU A 94 0.15 19.80 1.40
C GLU A 94 0.85 19.38 0.09
N SER A 95 0.12 18.79 -0.86
CA SER A 95 0.67 18.24 -2.12
C SER A 95 1.69 17.11 -1.93
N LYS A 96 1.67 16.43 -0.77
CA LYS A 96 2.44 15.20 -0.57
C LYS A 96 1.67 14.04 -1.21
N ALA A 97 2.39 13.18 -1.92
CA ALA A 97 1.83 11.98 -2.51
C ALA A 97 1.44 11.00 -1.39
N VAL A 98 0.15 10.68 -1.32
CA VAL A 98 -0.42 9.70 -0.39
C VAL A 98 -0.50 8.31 -1.05
N MET A 99 -0.81 8.27 -2.35
CA MET A 99 -0.87 7.03 -3.14
C MET A 99 -0.64 7.35 -4.62
N MET A 100 -0.02 6.43 -5.36
CA MET A 100 0.32 6.62 -6.77
C MET A 100 -0.07 5.40 -7.61
N ALA A 101 -0.50 5.61 -8.87
CA ALA A 101 -0.94 4.53 -9.76
C ALA A 101 0.17 3.51 -10.10
N TRP A 102 1.45 3.91 -10.03
CA TRP A 102 2.58 2.99 -10.25
C TRP A 102 2.64 1.87 -9.21
N GLU A 103 1.97 2.02 -8.07
CA GLU A 103 1.92 1.00 -7.01
C GLU A 103 1.03 -0.20 -7.38
N ARG A 104 0.36 -0.19 -8.54
CA ARG A 104 -0.55 -1.27 -8.96
C ARG A 104 0.07 -2.68 -8.90
N PRO A 105 1.27 -2.97 -9.43
CA PRO A 105 1.87 -4.30 -9.32
C PRO A 105 2.12 -4.73 -7.86
N LEU A 106 2.45 -3.76 -6.99
CA LEU A 106 2.61 -4.00 -5.57
C LEU A 106 1.27 -4.33 -4.89
N MET A 107 0.21 -3.60 -5.21
CA MET A 107 -1.13 -3.87 -4.68
C MET A 107 -1.67 -5.23 -5.13
N GLU A 108 -1.39 -5.63 -6.37
CA GLU A 108 -1.71 -6.98 -6.88
C GLU A 108 -0.94 -8.08 -6.15
N ALA A 109 0.33 -7.86 -5.82
CA ALA A 109 1.12 -8.78 -5.02
C ALA A 109 0.59 -8.92 -3.59
N HIS A 110 0.15 -7.82 -2.96
CA HIS A 110 -0.51 -7.83 -1.65
C HIS A 110 -1.82 -8.59 -1.70
N ALA A 111 -2.70 -8.27 -2.66
CA ALA A 111 -3.98 -8.96 -2.83
C ALA A 111 -3.79 -10.47 -2.99
N ARG A 112 -2.79 -10.88 -3.79
CA ARG A 112 -2.43 -12.30 -3.92
C ARG A 112 -2.05 -12.93 -2.59
N ALA A 113 -1.21 -12.27 -1.78
CA ALA A 113 -0.77 -12.82 -0.50
C ALA A 113 -1.94 -12.96 0.48
N VAL A 114 -2.77 -11.93 0.61
CA VAL A 114 -3.89 -11.90 1.56
C VAL A 114 -5.04 -12.82 1.13
N CYS A 115 -5.28 -12.98 -0.18
CA CYS A 115 -6.36 -13.81 -0.69
C CYS A 115 -5.99 -15.29 -0.87
N GLN A 116 -4.75 -15.71 -0.57
CA GLN A 116 -4.30 -17.11 -0.76
C GLN A 116 -5.13 -18.14 0.02
N GLY A 117 -5.70 -17.74 1.16
CA GLY A 117 -6.57 -18.60 1.98
C GLY A 117 -8.05 -18.57 1.59
N GLY A 118 -8.46 -17.70 0.66
CA GLY A 118 -9.87 -17.36 0.45
C GLY A 118 -10.50 -16.74 1.71
N GLY A 119 -11.82 -16.87 1.85
CA GLY A 119 -12.53 -16.43 3.06
C GLY A 119 -12.76 -14.93 3.13
N LYS A 120 -12.67 -14.37 4.34
CA LYS A 120 -12.97 -12.96 4.62
C LYS A 120 -11.70 -12.12 4.62
N VAL A 121 -11.72 -11.02 3.88
CA VAL A 121 -10.60 -10.08 3.76
C VAL A 121 -11.00 -8.74 4.37
N LEU A 122 -10.13 -8.18 5.21
CA LEU A 122 -10.27 -6.84 5.77
C LEU A 122 -9.23 -5.91 5.14
N ASN A 123 -9.68 -4.82 4.55
CA ASN A 123 -8.85 -3.69 4.18
C ASN A 123 -9.16 -2.49 5.09
N ILE A 124 -8.12 -1.77 5.53
CA ILE A 124 -8.23 -0.54 6.32
C ILE A 124 -7.61 0.59 5.51
N GLY A 125 -8.45 1.48 5.00
CA GLY A 125 -8.11 2.56 4.09
C GLY A 125 -8.35 2.16 2.63
N PHE A 126 -9.37 2.76 2.01
CA PHE A 126 -9.74 2.52 0.61
C PHE A 126 -8.82 3.25 -0.37
N GLY A 127 -8.45 4.50 -0.03
CA GLY A 127 -7.54 5.31 -0.84
C GLY A 127 -7.97 5.43 -2.30
N MET A 128 -7.17 4.86 -3.22
CA MET A 128 -7.43 4.91 -4.65
C MET A 128 -8.35 3.83 -5.19
N ASP A 129 -8.57 2.73 -4.47
CA ASP A 129 -9.21 1.44 -4.89
C ASP A 129 -8.29 0.37 -5.48
N LEU A 130 -6.98 0.62 -5.64
CA LEU A 130 -6.07 -0.29 -6.34
C LEU A 130 -5.98 -1.69 -5.70
N VAL A 131 -5.80 -1.75 -4.38
CA VAL A 131 -5.73 -3.02 -3.65
C VAL A 131 -7.10 -3.68 -3.57
N ASP A 132 -8.15 -2.88 -3.38
CA ASP A 132 -9.52 -3.37 -3.27
C ASP A 132 -9.97 -4.01 -4.59
N GLU A 133 -9.69 -3.37 -5.73
CA GLU A 133 -9.92 -3.92 -7.07
C GLU A 133 -9.20 -5.26 -7.24
N ALA A 134 -7.93 -5.31 -6.82
CA ALA A 134 -7.12 -6.53 -6.92
C ALA A 134 -7.69 -7.64 -6.03
N ILE A 135 -8.10 -7.35 -4.79
CA ILE A 135 -8.75 -8.30 -3.87
C ILE A 135 -10.05 -8.82 -4.47
N GLN A 136 -10.89 -7.95 -5.04
CA GLN A 136 -12.17 -8.35 -5.62
C GLN A 136 -12.03 -9.33 -6.79
N ARG A 137 -10.90 -9.34 -7.52
CA ARG A 137 -10.63 -10.34 -8.57
C ARG A 137 -10.46 -11.76 -8.03
N TYR A 138 -10.18 -11.92 -6.74
CA TYR A 138 -10.09 -13.23 -6.07
C TYR A 138 -11.41 -13.71 -5.49
N GLU A 139 -12.50 -12.92 -5.63
CA GLU A 139 -13.85 -13.27 -5.17
C GLU A 139 -13.91 -13.80 -3.72
N PRO A 140 -13.43 -13.03 -2.72
CA PRO A 140 -13.48 -13.45 -1.32
C PRO A 140 -14.92 -13.67 -0.85
N GLU A 141 -15.12 -14.47 0.20
CA GLU A 141 -16.44 -14.68 0.82
C GLU A 141 -17.04 -13.35 1.31
N GLU A 142 -16.20 -12.51 1.91
CA GLU A 142 -16.53 -11.14 2.31
C GLU A 142 -15.28 -10.26 2.19
N HIS A 143 -15.44 -9.05 1.69
CA HIS A 143 -14.42 -8.02 1.62
C HIS A 143 -14.88 -6.80 2.44
N THR A 144 -14.39 -6.69 3.66
CA THR A 144 -14.68 -5.55 4.53
C THR A 144 -13.68 -4.42 4.26
N ILE A 145 -14.16 -3.22 3.98
CA ILE A 145 -13.35 -2.02 3.77
C ILE A 145 -13.70 -1.00 4.84
N VAL A 146 -12.73 -0.61 5.65
CA VAL A 146 -12.85 0.49 6.62
C VAL A 146 -12.31 1.76 6.00
N GLU A 147 -13.10 2.82 5.92
CA GLU A 147 -12.65 4.12 5.41
C GLU A 147 -13.12 5.25 6.32
N ALA A 148 -12.17 6.10 6.74
CA ALA A 148 -12.41 7.17 7.71
C ALA A 148 -12.64 8.53 7.04
N HIS A 149 -12.05 8.75 5.86
CA HIS A 149 -12.05 10.05 5.21
C HIS A 149 -13.37 10.28 4.43
N PRO A 150 -14.15 11.33 4.75
CA PRO A 150 -15.46 11.56 4.13
C PRO A 150 -15.43 11.67 2.61
N GLU A 151 -14.43 12.38 2.04
CA GLU A 151 -14.30 12.54 0.58
C GLU A 151 -13.94 11.22 -0.13
N VAL A 152 -13.05 10.41 0.44
CA VAL A 152 -12.68 9.08 -0.08
C VAL A 152 -13.90 8.15 -0.02
N TYR A 153 -14.61 8.16 1.11
CA TYR A 153 -15.84 7.38 1.28
C TYR A 153 -16.92 7.77 0.25
N ALA A 154 -17.16 9.07 0.05
CA ALA A 154 -18.10 9.55 -0.96
C ALA A 154 -17.67 9.14 -2.38
N ARG A 155 -16.37 9.16 -2.70
CA ARG A 155 -15.82 8.67 -3.97
C ARG A 155 -16.04 7.16 -4.11
N MET A 156 -15.74 6.37 -3.10
CA MET A 156 -15.97 4.92 -3.06
C MET A 156 -17.42 4.58 -3.40
N LEU A 157 -18.39 5.26 -2.79
CA LEU A 157 -19.81 5.07 -3.10
C LEU A 157 -20.16 5.47 -4.55
N LYS A 158 -19.63 6.59 -5.06
CA LYS A 158 -19.84 7.02 -6.45
C LYS A 158 -19.28 6.03 -7.48
N LEU A 159 -18.20 5.33 -7.13
CA LEU A 159 -17.61 4.27 -7.94
C LEU A 159 -18.38 2.94 -7.87
N GLY A 160 -19.50 2.89 -7.14
CA GLY A 160 -20.37 1.72 -7.03
C GLY A 160 -19.88 0.65 -6.07
N TRP A 161 -18.90 0.94 -5.21
CA TRP A 161 -18.38 -0.05 -4.26
C TRP A 161 -19.41 -0.53 -3.25
N GLY A 162 -20.38 0.32 -2.89
CA GLY A 162 -21.48 -0.07 -2.00
C GLY A 162 -22.47 -1.06 -2.62
N GLU A 163 -22.42 -1.26 -3.94
CA GLU A 163 -23.29 -2.17 -4.68
C GLU A 163 -22.55 -3.45 -5.14
N LYS A 164 -21.22 -3.50 -4.96
CA LYS A 164 -20.44 -4.70 -5.29
C LYS A 164 -20.87 -5.86 -4.41
N LYS A 165 -20.98 -7.04 -5.02
CA LYS A 165 -21.22 -8.29 -4.30
C LYS A 165 -20.13 -8.46 -3.24
N ASN A 166 -20.46 -9.13 -2.13
CA ASN A 166 -19.51 -9.53 -1.08
C ASN A 166 -18.65 -8.39 -0.51
N VAL A 167 -18.97 -7.12 -0.76
CA VAL A 167 -18.29 -5.96 -0.17
C VAL A 167 -19.10 -5.44 1.01
N ARG A 168 -18.42 -5.22 2.14
CA ARG A 168 -18.98 -4.56 3.32
C ARG A 168 -18.17 -3.30 3.62
N ILE A 169 -18.82 -2.15 3.58
CA ILE A 169 -18.16 -0.87 3.86
C ILE A 169 -18.46 -0.44 5.29
N VAL A 170 -17.43 -0.06 6.04
CA VAL A 170 -17.53 0.48 7.39
C VAL A 170 -16.94 1.88 7.42
N PHE A 171 -17.78 2.89 7.60
CA PHE A 171 -17.33 4.28 7.68
C PHE A 171 -16.86 4.64 9.08
N GLY A 172 -15.63 5.14 9.20
CA GLY A 172 -15.07 5.63 10.45
C GLY A 172 -13.59 5.30 10.61
N ARG A 173 -12.97 5.84 11.66
CA ARG A 173 -11.61 5.47 12.05
C ARG A 173 -11.61 4.02 12.50
N TRP A 174 -10.60 3.25 12.09
CA TRP A 174 -10.52 1.83 12.43
C TRP A 174 -10.56 1.58 13.94
N GLN A 175 -10.00 2.48 14.74
CA GLN A 175 -10.04 2.43 16.21
C GLN A 175 -11.47 2.48 16.75
N ASP A 176 -12.31 3.32 16.16
CA ASP A 176 -13.68 3.57 16.62
C ASP A 176 -14.63 2.45 16.15
N VAL A 177 -14.32 1.84 15.00
CA VAL A 177 -15.15 0.79 14.40
C VAL A 177 -14.68 -0.61 14.74
N MET A 178 -13.57 -0.77 15.47
CA MET A 178 -13.08 -2.07 15.97
C MET A 178 -14.20 -2.97 16.55
N PRO A 179 -15.14 -2.48 17.38
CA PRO A 179 -16.22 -3.31 17.92
C PRO A 179 -17.20 -3.88 16.87
N GLN A 180 -17.20 -3.33 15.66
CA GLN A 180 -18.03 -3.76 14.53
C GLN A 180 -17.32 -4.79 13.64
N LEU A 181 -16.00 -4.94 13.82
CA LEU A 181 -15.17 -5.83 13.02
C LEU A 181 -15.23 -7.26 13.56
N GLU A 182 -15.17 -8.23 12.66
CA GLU A 182 -15.12 -9.65 12.99
C GLU A 182 -13.68 -10.12 13.28
N SER A 183 -13.51 -11.41 13.58
CA SER A 183 -12.18 -12.03 13.61
C SER A 183 -11.73 -12.34 12.19
N TYR A 184 -10.54 -11.86 11.84
CA TYR A 184 -9.86 -12.10 10.57
C TYR A 184 -8.55 -12.82 10.90
N ASP A 185 -8.65 -14.13 11.16
CA ASP A 185 -7.49 -14.94 11.52
C ASP A 185 -6.91 -15.61 10.25
N GLU A 186 -5.64 -15.31 9.93
CA GLU A 186 -4.83 -16.28 9.19
C GLU A 186 -4.40 -17.38 10.18
N GLU A 187 -4.80 -18.62 9.94
CA GLU A 187 -4.27 -19.76 10.69
C GLU A 187 -2.78 -19.94 10.33
N TRP A 188 -1.88 -19.21 10.99
CA TRP A 188 -0.42 -19.24 10.79
C TRP A 188 0.25 -20.58 11.21
N ARG A 189 -0.52 -21.67 11.31
CA ARG A 189 -0.14 -22.89 12.03
C ARG A 189 0.74 -23.88 11.25
N SER A 190 1.12 -23.63 10.00
CA SER A 190 1.88 -24.61 9.21
C SER A 190 3.38 -24.34 9.06
N LEU A 191 3.90 -23.12 9.28
CA LEU A 191 5.33 -22.82 9.08
C LEU A 191 6.22 -22.99 10.33
N ALA A 192 5.66 -23.14 11.52
CA ALA A 192 6.43 -23.30 12.77
C ALA A 192 6.76 -24.77 13.16
N LYS A 193 6.33 -25.78 12.38
CA LYS A 193 6.54 -27.21 12.73
C LYS A 193 7.62 -27.93 11.91
N GLY A 194 8.50 -27.20 11.23
CA GLY A 194 9.55 -27.78 10.37
C GLY A 194 10.98 -27.83 10.95
N GLY A 195 11.17 -27.61 12.25
CA GLY A 195 12.51 -27.44 12.84
C GLY A 195 12.77 -28.29 14.09
N ARG A 196 12.69 -29.62 13.97
CA ARG A 196 13.35 -30.55 14.91
C ARG A 196 14.20 -31.52 14.11
N TYR A 197 15.45 -31.15 13.86
CA TYR A 197 16.48 -32.12 13.53
C TYR A 197 17.12 -32.61 14.83
N LYS A 198 17.16 -33.94 14.94
CA LYS A 198 17.90 -34.71 15.94
C LYS A 198 19.41 -34.53 15.75
#